data_AF-A0A9P6HHJ9-F1
#
_entry.id   AF-A0A9P6HHJ9-F1
#
_cell.length_a   1.000
_cell.length_b   1.000
_cell.length_c   1.000
_cell.angle_alpha   90.00
_cell.angle_beta   90.00
_cell.angle_gamma   90.00
#
_symmetry.space_group_name_H-M   'P 1'
#
loop_
_entity.id
_entity.type
_entity.pdbx_description
1 polymer ?
#
loop_
_entity_poly.entity_id
_entity_poly.type
_entity_poly.pdbx_seq_one_letter_code
_entity_poly.pdbx_strand_id
1 'polypeptide(L)'
;MAGLISPSPVSFLQGGGGSGGGGAAQQQQYNLNMGVLPQVYQQHQQRAGTIGLGGGLGGGVGGAGGGVNVNLSYSDSPSLPAHLSHQQANQYMNAFQGGGLGLPVGVGGMGTVGLNAGGVGGITGVGPGHEEGKLFSLVIDLMDPNARETALLELSKKREQWDDLAMVLWHSFGIMPALLQEIVSVYPLLSPPNLTAHVSNRVCNALALLQCVASHSETRQLFLNAHIPLFLYPFLNTTSKTRPFEYLRLTSLGVIGALVKQNDNSTVIHFLLSTEIIPLCLRIMETGSELSKTVAIFIVQKILLDETGLTYICHTYERFYAVGTVLSNMVNQLVETQAVRLLKHVVRCYLRLSDNPRAREALRACLPEPLRDNTFSALLKGDMVTKRCLTTLLNNLNELTNH
;
A
#
# COMPACT_ATOMS: atom_id res chain seq x y z
N MET A 1 26.89 32.06 45.13
CA MET A 1 26.00 33.24 44.98
C MET A 1 24.86 32.83 44.05
N ALA A 2 23.63 32.78 44.61
CA ALA A 2 22.31 32.53 43.98
C ALA A 2 22.19 31.26 43.09
N GLY A 3 21.45 30.17 43.41
CA GLY A 3 20.18 30.01 44.14
C GLY A 3 19.05 30.69 43.34
N LEU A 4 17.95 30.09 42.89
CA LEU A 4 17.15 28.97 43.38
C LEU A 4 15.94 28.75 42.41
N ILE A 5 15.44 27.52 42.36
CA ILE A 5 13.99 27.13 42.35
C ILE A 5 13.16 27.15 41.05
N SER A 6 12.66 25.94 40.76
CA SER A 6 11.55 25.50 39.91
C SER A 6 10.16 25.88 40.45
N PRO A 7 9.10 25.84 39.62
CA PRO A 7 7.79 25.52 40.21
C PRO A 7 6.94 24.52 39.41
N SER A 8 6.43 23.55 40.16
CA SER A 8 5.10 22.91 40.09
C SER A 8 4.86 22.36 41.51
N PRO A 9 3.64 22.10 42.00
CA PRO A 9 2.28 22.29 41.45
C PRO A 9 1.35 23.09 42.41
N VAL A 10 0.15 23.48 41.96
CA VAL A 10 -0.93 23.93 42.87
C VAL A 10 -2.15 23.05 42.68
N SER A 11 -2.47 22.35 43.76
CA SER A 11 -3.71 21.64 44.03
C SER A 11 -4.78 22.63 44.51
N PHE A 12 -6.03 22.47 44.08
CA PHE A 12 -7.19 23.05 44.78
C PHE A 12 -8.29 21.99 44.93
N LEU A 13 -8.75 21.85 46.18
CA LEU A 13 -9.81 20.97 46.65
C LEU A 13 -11.18 21.66 46.57
N GLN A 14 -12.16 20.89 46.09
CA GLN A 14 -13.49 20.62 46.67
C GLN A 14 -14.56 21.73 46.85
N GLY A 15 -15.78 21.39 46.37
CA GLY A 15 -17.09 21.96 46.71
C GLY A 15 -17.89 22.31 45.45
N GLY A 16 -19.11 21.85 45.16
CA GLY A 16 -20.07 20.96 45.80
C GLY A 16 -21.40 21.10 45.03
N GLY A 17 -22.15 20.00 44.85
CA GLY A 17 -23.60 19.92 44.65
C GLY A 17 -24.27 20.59 43.43
N GLY A 18 -25.01 19.81 42.63
CA GLY A 18 -26.04 20.37 41.74
C GLY A 18 -26.43 19.47 40.56
N SER A 19 -27.59 18.84 40.67
CA SER A 19 -28.20 17.85 39.76
C SER A 19 -28.69 18.43 38.42
N GLY A 20 -28.68 17.58 37.37
CA GLY A 20 -29.76 17.56 36.36
C GLY A 20 -29.41 17.88 34.90
N GLY A 21 -29.39 16.82 34.07
CA GLY A 21 -30.07 16.81 32.76
C GLY A 21 -29.27 17.20 31.51
N GLY A 22 -29.25 16.28 30.53
CA GLY A 22 -29.18 16.62 29.10
C GLY A 22 -27.86 16.27 28.40
N GLY A 23 -27.87 15.18 27.64
CA GLY A 23 -26.78 14.78 26.76
C GLY A 23 -26.60 15.68 25.52
N ALA A 24 -25.54 15.37 24.77
CA ALA A 24 -25.05 16.01 23.54
C ALA A 24 -23.99 17.12 23.74
N ALA A 25 -22.78 16.74 24.16
CA ALA A 25 -21.55 17.51 23.90
C ALA A 25 -20.28 16.64 24.05
N GLN A 26 -20.06 15.71 23.12
CA GLN A 26 -18.76 15.01 23.01
C GLN A 26 -18.55 14.47 21.60
N GLN A 27 -18.45 15.38 20.64
CA GLN A 27 -18.06 15.07 19.26
C GLN A 27 -17.47 16.32 18.58
N GLN A 28 -16.46 16.93 19.21
CA GLN A 28 -15.80 18.10 18.63
C GLN A 28 -14.37 18.26 19.13
N GLN A 29 -13.53 17.25 18.93
CA GLN A 29 -12.08 17.43 19.12
C GLN A 29 -11.19 16.50 18.29
N TYR A 30 -11.56 16.27 17.02
CA TYR A 30 -10.65 15.70 16.02
C TYR A 30 -10.89 16.35 14.66
N ASN A 31 -10.56 17.63 14.51
CA ASN A 31 -10.49 18.24 13.19
C ASN A 31 -9.60 19.48 13.15
N LEU A 32 -8.32 19.34 13.52
CA LEU A 32 -7.33 20.41 13.34
C LEU A 32 -5.97 19.78 12.99
N ASN A 33 -5.83 19.21 11.78
CA ASN A 33 -4.58 19.29 11.00
C ASN A 33 -4.69 18.80 9.53
N MET A 34 -5.77 19.11 8.81
CA MET A 34 -5.95 18.72 7.40
C MET A 34 -5.98 19.97 6.50
N GLY A 35 -4.86 20.70 6.47
CA GLY A 35 -4.73 21.95 5.69
C GLY A 35 -3.43 22.13 4.89
N VAL A 36 -2.45 21.23 4.98
CA VAL A 36 -1.10 21.49 4.42
C VAL A 36 -0.89 20.87 3.02
N LEU A 37 -1.82 20.05 2.53
CA LEU A 37 -1.67 19.35 1.25
C LEU A 37 -2.23 20.02 -0.04
N PRO A 38 -2.60 21.33 -0.08
CA PRO A 38 -2.73 22.03 -1.37
C PRO A 38 -1.52 22.91 -1.78
N GLN A 39 -0.59 23.25 -0.88
CA GLN A 39 0.38 24.32 -1.20
C GLN A 39 1.58 23.88 -2.06
N VAL A 40 1.95 22.60 -2.06
CA VAL A 40 3.11 22.13 -2.85
C VAL A 40 2.77 22.08 -4.36
N TYR A 41 1.50 21.95 -4.73
CA TYR A 41 1.09 21.89 -6.14
C TYR A 41 1.16 23.24 -6.85
N GLN A 42 1.01 24.36 -6.11
CA GLN A 42 0.95 25.69 -6.70
C GLN A 42 2.35 26.31 -6.94
N GLN A 43 3.38 25.83 -6.23
CA GLN A 43 4.73 26.37 -6.33
C GLN A 43 5.52 25.88 -7.55
N HIS A 44 5.09 24.79 -8.20
CA HIS A 44 5.74 24.29 -9.42
C HIS A 44 5.16 24.83 -10.73
N GLN A 45 3.99 25.48 -10.70
CA GLN A 45 3.38 26.06 -11.91
C GLN A 45 3.87 27.49 -12.21
N GLN A 46 4.44 28.19 -11.23
CA GLN A 46 4.95 29.56 -11.41
C GLN A 46 6.35 29.63 -12.06
N ARG A 47 7.02 28.49 -12.27
CA ARG A 47 8.36 28.45 -12.89
C ARG A 47 8.38 28.08 -14.38
N ALA A 48 7.20 27.85 -14.98
CA ALA A 48 7.06 27.53 -16.40
C ALA A 48 5.93 28.37 -17.02
N GLY A 49 6.19 29.66 -17.26
CA GLY A 49 5.18 30.54 -17.84
C GLY A 49 5.66 31.98 -18.01
N THR A 50 6.73 32.20 -18.78
CA THR A 50 7.08 33.56 -19.21
C THR A 50 7.66 33.54 -20.62
N ILE A 51 6.80 33.34 -21.63
CA ILE A 51 6.94 33.97 -22.96
C ILE A 51 5.50 34.26 -23.43
N GLY A 52 5.20 35.54 -23.63
CA GLY A 52 3.87 36.01 -24.02
C GLY A 52 3.63 36.03 -25.52
N LEU A 53 2.37 36.29 -25.89
CA LEU A 53 1.91 37.41 -26.73
C LEU A 53 0.54 37.09 -27.35
N GLY A 54 -0.36 38.08 -27.31
CA GLY A 54 -1.30 38.31 -28.43
C GLY A 54 -2.78 38.07 -28.20
N GLY A 55 -3.49 39.10 -27.71
CA GLY A 55 -4.58 39.75 -28.45
C GLY A 55 -5.98 39.12 -28.52
N GLY A 56 -7.01 39.96 -28.27
CA GLY A 56 -8.21 39.97 -29.13
C GLY A 56 -9.57 39.63 -28.49
N LEU A 57 -10.18 40.65 -27.87
CA LEU A 57 -11.59 41.10 -27.98
C LEU A 57 -12.69 40.12 -28.48
N GLY A 58 -13.75 39.99 -27.67
CA GLY A 58 -15.10 40.37 -28.11
C GLY A 58 -16.19 39.29 -28.26
N GLY A 59 -17.34 39.54 -27.62
CA GLY A 59 -18.67 39.21 -28.17
C GLY A 59 -19.45 38.10 -27.46
N GLY A 60 -20.48 38.47 -26.70
CA GLY A 60 -21.50 37.57 -26.18
C GLY A 60 -22.83 37.64 -26.94
N VAL A 61 -23.60 36.55 -26.89
CA VAL A 61 -25.07 36.36 -27.02
C VAL A 61 -25.28 34.82 -26.98
N GLY A 62 -26.26 34.16 -26.37
CA GLY A 62 -27.65 34.50 -26.03
C GLY A 62 -28.60 33.51 -26.76
N GLY A 63 -29.32 32.65 -26.03
CA GLY A 63 -30.42 31.78 -26.54
C GLY A 63 -30.23 30.29 -26.19
N ALA A 64 -30.94 29.66 -25.24
CA ALA A 64 -32.38 29.40 -25.08
C ALA A 64 -32.93 28.21 -25.91
N GLY A 65 -33.32 27.14 -25.20
CA GLY A 65 -34.49 26.32 -25.53
C GLY A 65 -34.27 24.99 -26.26
N GLY A 66 -34.82 23.90 -25.70
CA GLY A 66 -35.14 22.69 -26.47
C GLY A 66 -34.89 21.37 -25.76
N GLY A 67 -35.72 21.04 -24.77
CA GLY A 67 -35.78 19.68 -24.21
C GLY A 67 -36.38 18.71 -25.23
N VAL A 68 -35.68 17.60 -25.47
CA VAL A 68 -36.22 16.43 -26.17
C VAL A 68 -35.95 15.21 -25.30
N ASN A 69 -37.02 14.65 -24.77
CA ASN A 69 -37.03 13.45 -23.95
C ASN A 69 -37.01 12.24 -24.90
N VAL A 70 -35.86 11.58 -25.02
CA VAL A 70 -35.73 10.34 -25.80
C VAL A 70 -35.63 9.17 -24.83
N ASN A 71 -36.76 8.46 -24.69
CA ASN A 71 -36.82 7.18 -24.00
C ASN A 71 -36.15 6.12 -24.89
N LEU A 72 -34.95 5.68 -24.51
CA LEU A 72 -34.22 4.59 -25.16
C LEU A 72 -34.07 3.44 -24.15
N SER A 73 -35.06 2.55 -24.19
CA SER A 73 -34.92 1.18 -23.71
C SER A 73 -33.91 0.45 -24.59
N TYR A 74 -32.75 0.05 -24.03
CA TYR A 74 -31.82 -0.86 -24.68
C TYR A 74 -31.37 -1.95 -23.70
N SER A 75 -31.87 -3.14 -24.02
CA SER A 75 -31.40 -4.51 -23.78
C SER A 75 -30.04 -4.74 -23.12
N ASP A 76 -30.08 -5.69 -22.18
CA ASP A 76 -29.06 -6.69 -21.79
C ASP A 76 -27.67 -6.56 -22.44
N SER A 77 -26.68 -6.27 -21.61
CA SER A 77 -25.26 -6.50 -21.90
C SER A 77 -24.76 -7.69 -21.06
N PRO A 78 -23.99 -8.63 -21.64
CA PRO A 78 -23.59 -9.85 -20.95
C PRO A 78 -22.56 -9.55 -19.86
N SER A 79 -22.83 -10.03 -18.65
CA SER A 79 -21.93 -9.96 -17.51
C SER A 79 -20.63 -10.76 -17.76
N LEU A 80 -19.48 -10.07 -17.82
CA LEU A 80 -18.16 -10.70 -17.76
C LEU A 80 -17.96 -11.39 -16.38
N PRO A 81 -17.37 -12.60 -16.33
CA PRO A 81 -17.33 -13.38 -15.09
C PRO A 81 -16.37 -12.79 -14.05
N ALA A 82 -16.90 -12.56 -12.84
CA ALA A 82 -16.28 -11.93 -11.68
C ALA A 82 -15.07 -12.68 -11.04
N HIS A 83 -14.50 -13.68 -11.73
CA HIS A 83 -13.49 -14.60 -11.20
C HIS A 83 -12.04 -14.10 -11.37
N LEU A 84 -11.76 -13.26 -12.37
CA LEU A 84 -10.39 -12.84 -12.72
C LEU A 84 -9.69 -11.96 -11.66
N SER A 85 -10.42 -11.12 -10.91
CA SER A 85 -9.79 -10.25 -9.91
C SER A 85 -9.37 -10.97 -8.62
N HIS A 86 -9.99 -12.10 -8.27
CA HIS A 86 -9.53 -12.91 -7.14
C HIS A 86 -8.23 -13.66 -7.45
N GLN A 87 -8.05 -14.10 -8.70
CA GLN A 87 -6.85 -14.82 -9.12
C GLN A 87 -5.62 -13.90 -9.21
N GLN A 88 -5.80 -12.66 -9.71
CA GLN A 88 -4.75 -11.66 -9.75
C GLN A 88 -4.36 -11.18 -8.33
N ALA A 89 -5.33 -10.98 -7.43
CA ALA A 89 -5.10 -10.67 -6.01
C ALA A 89 -4.30 -11.78 -5.29
N ASN A 90 -4.59 -13.05 -5.57
CA ASN A 90 -3.83 -14.19 -5.04
C ASN A 90 -2.40 -14.29 -5.61
N GLN A 91 -2.17 -13.92 -6.87
CA GLN A 91 -0.83 -13.85 -7.46
C GLN A 91 0.08 -12.82 -6.75
N TYR A 92 -0.46 -11.64 -6.40
CA TYR A 92 0.30 -10.65 -5.61
C TYR A 92 0.77 -11.22 -4.26
N MET A 93 -0.01 -12.12 -3.63
CA MET A 93 0.32 -12.70 -2.32
C MET A 93 1.51 -13.68 -2.34
N ASN A 94 1.71 -14.43 -3.43
CA ASN A 94 2.86 -15.34 -3.55
C ASN A 94 4.19 -14.56 -3.54
N ALA A 95 4.20 -13.33 -4.06
CA ALA A 95 5.39 -12.48 -4.07
C ALA A 95 5.77 -11.92 -2.68
N PHE A 96 4.82 -11.74 -1.75
CA PHE A 96 5.10 -11.20 -0.41
C PHE A 96 5.33 -12.29 0.66
N GLN A 97 5.25 -13.57 0.26
CA GLN A 97 5.39 -14.73 1.14
C GLN A 97 6.85 -15.14 1.44
N GLY A 98 7.82 -14.72 0.61
CA GLY A 98 9.21 -15.20 0.60
C GLY A 98 10.16 -14.63 1.67
N GLY A 99 9.68 -14.38 2.88
CA GLY A 99 10.50 -13.90 4.01
C GLY A 99 10.99 -15.04 4.91
N GLY A 100 11.74 -16.00 4.34
CA GLY A 100 12.34 -17.11 5.09
C GLY A 100 13.73 -17.44 4.55
N LEU A 101 14.76 -17.23 5.37
CA LEU A 101 16.14 -17.65 5.09
C LEU A 101 16.20 -19.19 5.07
N GLY A 102 16.54 -19.80 3.93
CA GLY A 102 16.73 -21.24 3.79
C GLY A 102 17.62 -21.60 2.61
N LEU A 103 18.77 -22.22 2.91
CA LEU A 103 19.81 -22.69 1.98
C LEU A 103 19.31 -23.82 1.05
N PRO A 104 19.89 -24.02 -0.15
CA PRO A 104 19.45 -25.08 -1.05
C PRO A 104 20.11 -26.42 -0.68
N VAL A 105 19.30 -27.46 -0.50
CA VAL A 105 19.73 -28.85 -0.54
C VAL A 105 19.06 -29.48 -1.76
N GLY A 106 19.87 -29.84 -2.75
CA GLY A 106 19.42 -30.56 -3.94
C GLY A 106 19.18 -32.03 -3.66
N VAL A 107 18.17 -32.60 -4.32
CA VAL A 107 18.04 -34.05 -4.54
C VAL A 107 17.41 -34.26 -5.91
N GLY A 108 18.13 -34.96 -6.79
CA GLY A 108 17.67 -35.40 -8.10
C GLY A 108 16.72 -36.59 -8.02
N GLY A 109 15.93 -36.78 -9.07
CA GLY A 109 15.02 -37.91 -9.24
C GLY A 109 14.80 -38.20 -10.72
N MET A 110 15.48 -39.24 -11.19
CA MET A 110 15.42 -39.83 -12.53
C MET A 110 14.04 -40.46 -12.77
N GLY A 111 13.47 -40.29 -13.96
CA GLY A 111 12.23 -40.93 -14.39
C GLY A 111 12.14 -41.05 -15.91
N THR A 112 12.57 -42.21 -16.42
CA THR A 112 12.51 -42.65 -17.81
C THR A 112 11.11 -43.08 -18.22
N VAL A 113 10.55 -42.57 -19.34
CA VAL A 113 9.54 -43.32 -20.13
C VAL A 113 9.49 -42.86 -21.60
N GLY A 114 9.61 -43.83 -22.52
CA GLY A 114 8.68 -43.97 -23.66
C GLY A 114 8.99 -43.26 -24.98
N LEU A 115 9.76 -43.93 -25.85
CA LEU A 115 9.79 -43.67 -27.29
C LEU A 115 8.43 -44.05 -27.92
N ASN A 116 7.82 -43.12 -28.66
CA ASN A 116 6.90 -43.48 -29.74
C ASN A 116 7.09 -42.51 -30.92
N ALA A 117 7.35 -43.09 -32.09
CA ALA A 117 7.59 -42.42 -33.36
C ALA A 117 6.28 -42.39 -34.18
N GLY A 118 6.02 -41.28 -34.86
CA GLY A 118 5.02 -41.20 -35.93
C GLY A 118 4.11 -39.99 -35.82
N GLY A 119 4.40 -38.95 -36.61
CA GLY A 119 3.53 -37.78 -36.74
C GLY A 119 4.24 -36.59 -37.35
N VAL A 120 4.39 -36.59 -38.68
CA VAL A 120 4.83 -35.43 -39.46
C VAL A 120 3.71 -34.39 -39.42
N GLY A 121 3.97 -33.23 -38.82
CA GLY A 121 3.00 -32.12 -38.80
C GLY A 121 3.50 -30.91 -38.02
N GLY A 122 4.06 -29.93 -38.72
CA GLY A 122 4.07 -28.50 -38.36
C GLY A 122 4.60 -28.11 -36.98
N ILE A 123 5.92 -27.95 -36.84
CA ILE A 123 6.53 -27.14 -35.78
C ILE A 123 7.07 -25.85 -36.41
N THR A 124 6.24 -24.81 -36.43
CA THR A 124 6.75 -23.44 -36.41
C THR A 124 7.28 -23.18 -35.00
N GLY A 125 8.55 -23.48 -34.79
CA GLY A 125 9.28 -22.99 -33.64
C GLY A 125 9.31 -21.46 -33.71
N VAL A 126 8.52 -20.79 -32.88
CA VAL A 126 8.60 -19.34 -32.69
C VAL A 126 9.92 -19.09 -31.97
N GLY A 127 10.92 -18.57 -32.69
CA GLY A 127 12.21 -18.22 -32.09
C GLY A 127 12.04 -17.12 -31.03
N PRO A 128 12.94 -17.06 -30.03
CA PRO A 128 12.85 -16.10 -28.92
C PRO A 128 12.76 -14.62 -29.36
N GLY A 129 13.30 -14.27 -30.54
CA GLY A 129 13.23 -12.89 -31.07
C GLY A 129 11.84 -12.42 -31.52
N HIS A 130 10.89 -13.33 -31.78
CA HIS A 130 9.54 -12.92 -32.21
C HIS A 130 8.65 -12.52 -31.02
N GLU A 131 8.90 -13.05 -29.83
CA GLU A 131 8.18 -12.67 -28.62
C GLU A 131 8.66 -11.33 -28.07
N GLU A 132 9.97 -11.06 -28.17
CA GLU A 132 10.58 -9.79 -27.78
C GLU A 132 10.11 -8.63 -28.67
N GLY A 133 10.03 -8.85 -30.00
CA GLY A 133 9.48 -7.85 -30.93
C GLY A 133 8.03 -7.48 -30.63
N LYS A 134 7.21 -8.45 -30.19
CA LYS A 134 5.83 -8.18 -29.75
C LYS A 134 5.78 -7.38 -28.45
N LEU A 135 6.73 -7.59 -27.53
CA LEU A 135 6.81 -6.82 -26.29
C LEU A 135 7.10 -5.34 -26.58
N PHE A 136 8.09 -5.06 -27.42
CA PHE A 136 8.41 -3.67 -27.80
C PHE A 136 7.25 -2.98 -28.52
N SER A 137 6.53 -3.71 -29.38
CA SER A 137 5.29 -3.19 -29.99
C SER A 137 4.27 -2.78 -28.92
N LEU A 138 4.02 -3.64 -27.92
CA LEU A 138 3.09 -3.32 -26.84
C LEU A 138 3.55 -2.12 -25.99
N VAL A 139 4.85 -1.96 -25.79
CA VAL A 139 5.39 -0.78 -25.09
C VAL A 139 5.15 0.48 -25.92
N ILE A 140 5.36 0.44 -27.23
CA ILE A 140 5.04 1.57 -28.13
C ILE A 140 3.54 1.89 -28.09
N ASP A 141 2.68 0.87 -28.08
CA ASP A 141 1.22 1.03 -28.02
C ASP A 141 0.72 1.72 -26.74
N LEU A 142 1.52 1.76 -25.66
CA LEU A 142 1.19 2.56 -24.48
C LEU A 142 1.13 4.07 -24.77
N MET A 143 1.84 4.54 -25.79
CA MET A 143 1.85 5.94 -26.19
C MET A 143 0.56 6.35 -26.91
N ASP A 144 -0.08 5.44 -27.65
CA ASP A 144 -1.35 5.70 -28.33
C ASP A 144 -2.53 5.56 -27.37
N PRO A 145 -3.32 6.63 -27.10
CA PRO A 145 -4.48 6.56 -26.22
C PRO A 145 -5.51 5.49 -26.61
N ASN A 146 -5.61 5.14 -27.89
CA ASN A 146 -6.58 4.15 -28.39
C ASN A 146 -6.12 2.71 -28.13
N ALA A 147 -4.81 2.44 -28.25
CA ALA A 147 -4.23 1.11 -28.04
C ALA A 147 -3.81 0.85 -26.58
N ARG A 148 -3.58 1.92 -25.79
CA ARG A 148 -3.00 1.87 -24.45
C ARG A 148 -3.72 0.92 -23.51
N GLU A 149 -5.04 0.88 -23.51
CA GLU A 149 -5.80 0.02 -22.59
C GLU A 149 -5.51 -1.47 -22.81
N THR A 150 -5.48 -1.89 -24.08
CA THR A 150 -5.13 -3.26 -24.46
C THR A 150 -3.66 -3.55 -24.13
N ALA A 151 -2.77 -2.60 -24.43
CA ALA A 151 -1.34 -2.73 -24.13
C ALA A 151 -1.08 -2.88 -22.61
N LEU A 152 -1.74 -2.08 -21.77
CA LEU A 152 -1.66 -2.19 -20.31
C LEU A 152 -2.05 -3.57 -19.82
N LEU A 153 -3.16 -4.12 -20.33
CA LEU A 153 -3.65 -5.44 -19.94
C LEU A 153 -2.67 -6.56 -20.33
N GLU A 154 -2.12 -6.52 -21.54
CA GLU A 154 -1.22 -7.56 -22.02
C GLU A 154 0.16 -7.48 -21.36
N LEU A 155 0.70 -6.28 -21.18
CA LEU A 155 1.96 -6.08 -20.46
C LEU A 155 1.83 -6.46 -18.99
N SER A 156 0.71 -6.14 -18.32
CA SER A 156 0.54 -6.46 -16.89
C SER A 156 0.51 -7.97 -16.63
N LYS A 157 0.00 -8.76 -17.57
CA LYS A 157 0.04 -10.24 -17.52
C LYS A 157 1.44 -10.80 -17.75
N LYS A 158 2.23 -10.16 -18.60
CA LYS A 158 3.56 -10.64 -19.00
C LYS A 158 4.70 -10.15 -18.10
N ARG A 159 4.43 -9.24 -17.16
CA ARG A 159 5.47 -8.58 -16.32
C ARG A 159 6.42 -9.51 -15.56
N GLU A 160 6.04 -10.76 -15.30
CA GLU A 160 6.86 -11.75 -14.57
C GLU A 160 7.70 -12.63 -15.52
N GLN A 161 7.43 -12.58 -16.82
CA GLN A 161 8.11 -13.38 -17.85
C GLN A 161 9.33 -12.65 -18.45
N TRP A 162 9.44 -11.35 -18.20
CA TRP A 162 10.42 -10.46 -18.82
C TRP A 162 11.15 -9.66 -17.74
N ASP A 163 12.34 -10.12 -17.37
CA ASP A 163 13.14 -9.52 -16.31
C ASP A 163 13.53 -8.06 -16.64
N ASP A 164 13.80 -7.78 -17.92
CA ASP A 164 14.21 -6.45 -18.40
C ASP A 164 13.05 -5.47 -18.64
N LEU A 165 11.79 -5.89 -18.44
CA LEU A 165 10.62 -5.04 -18.70
C LEU A 165 10.68 -3.72 -17.92
N ALA A 166 11.14 -3.76 -16.67
CA ALA A 166 11.28 -2.56 -15.85
C ALA A 166 12.22 -1.53 -16.47
N MET A 167 13.34 -1.97 -17.04
CA MET A 167 14.32 -1.11 -17.73
C MET A 167 13.72 -0.55 -19.01
N VAL A 168 13.07 -1.39 -19.81
CA VAL A 168 12.41 -0.98 -21.05
C VAL A 168 11.34 0.08 -20.77
N LEU A 169 10.47 -0.13 -19.77
CA LEU A 169 9.43 0.82 -19.39
C LEU A 169 10.00 2.17 -18.93
N TRP A 170 11.10 2.15 -18.18
CA TRP A 170 11.70 3.36 -17.64
C TRP A 170 12.42 4.20 -18.72
N HIS A 171 13.20 3.53 -19.57
CA HIS A 171 14.06 4.20 -20.56
C HIS A 171 13.38 4.49 -21.90
N SER A 172 12.22 3.87 -22.16
CA SER A 172 11.42 4.19 -23.34
C SER A 172 10.76 5.57 -23.21
N PHE A 173 10.87 6.35 -24.28
CA PHE A 173 10.37 7.72 -24.30
C PHE A 173 8.84 7.77 -24.08
N GLY A 174 8.40 8.62 -23.15
CA GLY A 174 6.99 8.93 -22.90
C GLY A 174 6.20 7.88 -22.10
N ILE A 175 6.77 6.70 -21.83
CA ILE A 175 6.06 5.60 -21.14
C ILE A 175 5.74 5.95 -19.68
N MET A 176 6.72 6.41 -18.90
CA MET A 176 6.46 6.78 -17.49
C MET A 176 5.41 7.90 -17.36
N PRO A 177 5.46 9.00 -18.15
CA PRO A 177 4.37 9.96 -18.22
C PRO A 177 3.01 9.36 -18.62
N ALA A 178 2.96 8.43 -19.58
CA ALA A 178 1.72 7.76 -19.98
C ALA A 178 1.12 6.94 -18.83
N LEU A 179 1.93 6.22 -18.06
CA LEU A 179 1.49 5.50 -16.87
C LEU A 179 0.98 6.45 -15.77
N LEU A 180 1.65 7.58 -15.56
CA LEU A 180 1.19 8.61 -14.62
C LEU A 180 -0.12 9.26 -15.07
N GLN A 181 -0.32 9.44 -16.37
CA GLN A 181 -1.57 9.97 -16.93
C GLN A 181 -2.77 9.05 -16.60
N GLU A 182 -2.57 7.72 -16.60
CA GLU A 182 -3.59 6.75 -16.19
C GLU A 182 -3.92 6.84 -14.69
N ILE A 183 -2.99 7.27 -13.85
CA ILE A 183 -3.26 7.52 -12.43
C ILE A 183 -4.06 8.81 -12.25
N VAL A 184 -3.59 9.91 -12.86
CA VAL A 184 -4.18 11.23 -12.68
C VAL A 184 -5.60 11.31 -13.25
N SER A 185 -5.89 10.58 -14.34
CA SER A 185 -7.24 10.52 -14.92
C SER A 185 -8.30 9.95 -13.97
N VAL A 186 -7.87 9.20 -12.95
CA VAL A 186 -8.76 8.59 -11.95
C VAL A 186 -9.07 9.54 -10.78
N TYR A 187 -8.25 10.56 -10.53
CA TYR A 187 -8.44 11.48 -9.39
C TYR A 187 -9.84 12.10 -9.29
N PRO A 188 -10.47 12.57 -10.38
CA PRO A 188 -11.83 13.12 -10.32
C PRO A 188 -12.90 12.10 -9.88
N LEU A 189 -12.61 10.80 -9.98
CA LEU A 189 -13.54 9.71 -9.65
C LEU A 189 -13.40 9.23 -8.20
N LEU A 190 -12.43 9.77 -7.44
CA LEU A 190 -12.19 9.40 -6.05
C LEU A 190 -13.16 10.10 -5.09
N SER A 191 -13.53 11.35 -5.40
CA SER A 191 -14.43 12.17 -4.60
C SER A 191 -15.25 13.11 -5.49
N PRO A 192 -16.57 12.91 -5.63
CA PRO A 192 -17.37 11.81 -5.06
C PRO A 192 -16.96 10.43 -5.62
N PRO A 193 -17.22 9.33 -4.89
CA PRO A 193 -16.68 8.01 -5.21
C PRO A 193 -17.42 7.34 -6.39
N ASN A 194 -17.06 7.73 -7.62
CA ASN A 194 -17.67 7.29 -8.87
C ASN A 194 -16.81 6.30 -9.67
N LEU A 195 -15.85 5.65 -9.01
CA LEU A 195 -14.94 4.69 -9.66
C LEU A 195 -15.67 3.41 -10.08
N THR A 196 -15.72 3.14 -11.37
CA THR A 196 -16.29 1.92 -11.93
C THR A 196 -15.28 0.76 -11.92
N ALA A 197 -15.76 -0.48 -12.03
CA ALA A 197 -14.90 -1.66 -12.11
C ALA A 197 -13.96 -1.63 -13.34
N HIS A 198 -14.46 -1.14 -14.48
CA HIS A 198 -13.67 -1.02 -15.70
C HIS A 198 -12.48 -0.06 -15.53
N VAL A 199 -12.75 1.16 -15.04
CA VAL A 199 -11.70 2.17 -14.82
C VAL A 199 -10.70 1.71 -13.77
N SER A 200 -11.19 1.09 -12.68
CA SER A 200 -10.33 0.50 -11.65
C SER A 200 -9.40 -0.58 -12.22
N ASN A 201 -9.90 -1.51 -13.03
CA ASN A 201 -9.08 -2.55 -13.66
C ASN A 201 -8.00 -1.94 -14.57
N ARG A 202 -8.37 -0.95 -15.38
CA ARG A 202 -7.45 -0.26 -16.29
C ARG A 202 -6.30 0.41 -15.54
N VAL A 203 -6.59 1.23 -14.52
CA VAL A 203 -5.51 1.88 -13.75
C VAL A 203 -4.70 0.86 -12.95
N CYS A 204 -5.31 -0.22 -12.44
CA CYS A 204 -4.57 -1.27 -11.75
C CYS A 204 -3.58 -2.02 -12.67
N ASN A 205 -3.87 -2.13 -13.98
CA ASN A 205 -2.88 -2.62 -14.93
C ASN A 205 -1.69 -1.66 -15.07
N ALA A 206 -1.90 -0.34 -15.05
CA ALA A 206 -0.80 0.63 -15.00
C ALA A 206 -0.01 0.54 -13.69
N LEU A 207 -0.69 0.43 -12.55
CA LEU A 207 -0.06 0.25 -11.24
C LEU A 207 0.77 -1.04 -11.17
N ALA A 208 0.33 -2.12 -11.83
CA ALA A 208 1.10 -3.36 -11.94
C ALA A 208 2.44 -3.17 -12.67
N LEU A 209 2.47 -2.34 -13.73
CA LEU A 209 3.70 -2.00 -14.43
C LEU A 209 4.60 -1.10 -13.57
N LEU A 210 4.03 -0.13 -12.85
CA LEU A 210 4.78 0.68 -11.89
C LEU A 210 5.35 -0.17 -10.74
N GLN A 211 4.65 -1.22 -10.32
CA GLN A 211 5.17 -2.18 -9.34
C GLN A 211 6.39 -2.93 -9.89
N CYS A 212 6.37 -3.32 -11.17
CA CYS A 212 7.52 -3.93 -11.85
C CYS A 212 8.74 -3.00 -11.80
N VAL A 213 8.56 -1.74 -12.18
CA VAL A 213 9.60 -0.69 -12.11
C VAL A 213 10.09 -0.50 -10.67
N ALA A 214 9.20 -0.38 -9.68
CA ALA A 214 9.57 -0.23 -8.27
C ALA A 214 10.37 -1.43 -7.71
N SER A 215 10.15 -2.62 -8.25
CA SER A 215 10.79 -3.86 -7.78
C SER A 215 12.19 -4.07 -8.35
N HIS A 216 12.51 -3.48 -9.51
CA HIS A 216 13.80 -3.67 -10.19
C HIS A 216 14.91 -2.85 -9.52
N SER A 217 16.12 -3.43 -9.41
CA SER A 217 17.25 -2.82 -8.68
C SER A 217 17.70 -1.49 -9.29
N GLU A 218 17.75 -1.39 -10.62
CA GLU A 218 18.31 -0.23 -11.31
C GLU A 218 17.33 0.94 -11.42
N THR A 219 16.03 0.66 -11.55
CA THR A 219 15.01 1.70 -11.73
C THR A 219 14.36 2.14 -10.42
N ARG A 220 14.47 1.36 -9.33
CA ARG A 220 13.86 1.72 -8.04
C ARG A 220 14.31 3.09 -7.54
N GLN A 221 15.61 3.36 -7.53
CA GLN A 221 16.09 4.65 -7.02
C GLN A 221 15.62 5.80 -7.90
N LEU A 222 15.56 5.58 -9.22
CA LEU A 222 15.02 6.56 -10.17
C LEU A 222 13.52 6.81 -9.93
N PHE A 223 12.75 5.74 -9.69
CA PHE A 223 11.33 5.78 -9.34
C PHE A 223 11.08 6.57 -8.06
N LEU A 224 11.92 6.37 -7.04
CA LEU A 224 11.87 7.09 -5.77
C LEU A 224 12.23 8.57 -5.95
N ASN A 225 13.32 8.85 -6.67
CA ASN A 225 13.78 10.22 -6.94
C ASN A 225 12.78 11.04 -7.78
N ALA A 226 12.01 10.36 -8.63
CA ALA A 226 10.92 10.97 -9.38
C ALA A 226 9.66 11.23 -8.53
N HIS A 227 9.66 10.88 -7.24
CA HIS A 227 8.55 11.06 -6.31
C HIS A 227 7.24 10.40 -6.78
N ILE A 228 7.32 9.38 -7.64
CA ILE A 228 6.16 8.66 -8.18
C ILE A 228 5.25 8.06 -7.08
N PRO A 229 5.78 7.53 -5.95
CA PRO A 229 4.91 7.01 -4.88
C PRO A 229 3.85 8.00 -4.38
N LEU A 230 4.12 9.31 -4.43
CA LEU A 230 3.19 10.34 -3.96
C LEU A 230 1.89 10.39 -4.79
N PHE A 231 1.96 10.01 -6.07
CA PHE A 231 0.77 9.93 -6.93
C PHE A 231 -0.21 8.82 -6.48
N LEU A 232 0.23 7.89 -5.64
CA LEU A 232 -0.60 6.78 -5.15
C LEU A 232 -1.32 7.12 -3.85
N TYR A 233 -0.92 8.17 -3.14
CA TYR A 233 -1.47 8.51 -1.82
C TYR A 233 -2.95 8.90 -1.87
N PRO A 234 -3.44 9.63 -2.90
CA PRO A 234 -4.87 9.84 -3.07
C PRO A 234 -5.67 8.53 -3.12
N PHE A 235 -5.15 7.48 -3.75
CA PHE A 235 -5.80 6.17 -3.81
C PHE A 235 -5.84 5.50 -2.43
N LEU A 236 -4.72 5.51 -1.71
CA LEU A 236 -4.62 4.99 -0.33
C LEU A 236 -5.50 5.76 0.66
N ASN A 237 -5.83 7.02 0.36
CA ASN A 237 -6.67 7.87 1.19
C ASN A 237 -8.18 7.60 1.06
N THR A 238 -8.59 6.80 0.08
CA THR A 238 -10.01 6.49 -0.15
C THR A 238 -10.59 5.59 0.94
N THR A 239 -11.86 5.82 1.28
CA THR A 239 -12.58 5.08 2.35
C THR A 239 -13.73 4.23 1.83
N SER A 240 -14.09 4.36 0.55
CA SER A 240 -15.16 3.57 -0.07
C SER A 240 -14.83 2.08 -0.05
N LYS A 241 -15.79 1.27 0.40
CA LYS A 241 -15.65 -0.19 0.53
C LYS A 241 -16.12 -0.97 -0.70
N THR A 242 -16.43 -0.29 -1.81
CA THR A 242 -16.82 -0.99 -3.04
C THR A 242 -15.61 -1.73 -3.62
N ARG A 243 -15.87 -2.84 -4.32
CA ARG A 243 -14.82 -3.68 -4.93
C ARG A 243 -13.79 -2.90 -5.77
N PRO A 244 -14.18 -1.91 -6.61
CA PRO A 244 -13.21 -1.08 -7.35
C PRO A 244 -12.22 -0.34 -6.44
N PHE A 245 -12.69 0.24 -5.34
CA PHE A 245 -11.83 1.00 -4.41
C PHE A 245 -10.96 0.09 -3.52
N GLU A 246 -11.45 -1.08 -3.10
CA GLU A 246 -10.64 -2.08 -2.41
C GLU A 246 -9.50 -2.60 -3.31
N TYR A 247 -9.81 -2.92 -4.58
CA TYR A 247 -8.81 -3.38 -5.54
C TYR A 247 -7.77 -2.28 -5.83
N LEU A 248 -8.21 -1.04 -6.05
CA LEU A 248 -7.33 0.11 -6.26
C LEU A 248 -6.34 0.30 -5.10
N ARG A 249 -6.82 0.25 -3.85
CA ARG A 249 -5.97 0.38 -2.66
C ARG A 249 -4.99 -0.77 -2.53
N LEU A 250 -5.45 -2.00 -2.74
CA LEU A 250 -4.58 -3.19 -2.69
C LEU A 250 -3.45 -3.11 -3.72
N THR A 251 -3.75 -2.76 -4.96
CA THR A 251 -2.72 -2.65 -6.01
C THR A 251 -1.77 -1.49 -5.74
N SER A 252 -2.26 -0.36 -5.22
CA SER A 252 -1.43 0.79 -4.82
C SER A 252 -0.47 0.42 -3.67
N LEU A 253 -0.95 -0.31 -2.66
CA LEU A 253 -0.10 -0.86 -1.60
C LEU A 253 0.92 -1.85 -2.14
N GLY A 254 0.59 -2.61 -3.19
CA GLY A 254 1.52 -3.52 -3.86
C GLY A 254 2.76 -2.80 -4.41
N VAL A 255 2.59 -1.60 -4.99
CA VAL A 255 3.71 -0.76 -5.45
C VAL A 255 4.59 -0.34 -4.28
N ILE A 256 3.99 0.20 -3.20
CA ILE A 256 4.74 0.61 -2.00
C ILE A 256 5.43 -0.58 -1.33
N GLY A 257 4.73 -1.71 -1.25
CA GLY A 257 5.25 -2.98 -0.74
C GLY A 257 6.47 -3.47 -1.51
N ALA A 258 6.48 -3.33 -2.84
CA ALA A 258 7.63 -3.68 -3.67
C ALA A 258 8.85 -2.80 -3.36
N LEU A 259 8.66 -1.49 -3.13
CA LEU A 259 9.75 -0.58 -2.77
C LEU A 259 10.43 -0.97 -1.46
N VAL A 260 9.65 -1.32 -0.43
CA VAL A 260 10.19 -1.66 0.90
C VAL A 260 10.63 -3.13 1.03
N LYS A 261 10.35 -3.97 0.04
CA LYS A 261 10.67 -5.40 0.10
C LYS A 261 12.17 -5.67 0.09
N GLN A 262 12.94 -4.91 -0.67
CA GLN A 262 14.39 -5.11 -0.81
C GLN A 262 15.15 -4.83 0.49
N ASN A 263 16.35 -5.41 0.60
CA ASN A 263 17.16 -5.34 1.82
C ASN A 263 17.81 -3.96 2.03
N ASP A 264 18.22 -3.30 0.94
CA ASP A 264 18.85 -1.98 0.98
C ASP A 264 17.79 -0.87 0.80
N ASN A 265 16.86 -0.78 1.74
CA ASN A 265 15.68 0.09 1.65
C ASN A 265 15.76 1.34 2.53
N SER A 266 16.87 1.64 3.21
CA SER A 266 16.92 2.77 4.16
C SER A 266 16.58 4.13 3.52
N THR A 267 17.02 4.36 2.27
CA THR A 267 16.64 5.57 1.50
C THR A 267 15.14 5.62 1.21
N VAL A 268 14.53 4.47 0.89
CA VAL A 268 13.08 4.32 0.71
C VAL A 268 12.36 4.59 2.02
N ILE A 269 12.83 4.02 3.14
CA ILE A 269 12.22 4.25 4.46
C ILE A 269 12.27 5.73 4.81
N HIS A 270 13.42 6.39 4.65
CA HIS A 270 13.54 7.83 4.92
C HIS A 270 12.55 8.66 4.09
N PHE A 271 12.43 8.38 2.79
CA PHE A 271 11.43 9.03 1.92
C PHE A 271 9.99 8.78 2.39
N LEU A 272 9.67 7.55 2.79
CA LEU A 272 8.32 7.19 3.23
C LEU A 272 7.95 7.84 4.57
N LEU A 273 8.92 8.03 5.47
CA LEU A 273 8.73 8.72 6.74
C LEU A 273 8.50 10.22 6.55
N SER A 274 9.15 10.86 5.58
CA SER A 274 8.97 12.29 5.29
C SER A 274 7.65 12.62 4.58
N THR A 275 6.91 11.59 4.14
CA THR A 275 5.71 11.75 3.30
C THR A 275 4.43 11.20 3.94
N GLU A 276 4.47 10.83 5.22
CA GLU A 276 3.29 10.39 6.00
C GLU A 276 2.64 9.07 5.52
N ILE A 277 3.43 8.08 5.08
CA ILE A 277 2.88 6.76 4.72
C ILE A 277 2.24 6.03 5.93
N ILE A 278 2.77 6.25 7.14
CA ILE A 278 2.37 5.50 8.34
C ILE A 278 0.88 5.72 8.66
N PRO A 279 0.37 6.96 8.77
CA PRO A 279 -1.08 7.20 8.95
C PRO A 279 -1.95 6.51 7.90
N LEU A 280 -1.53 6.50 6.62
CA LEU A 280 -2.28 5.83 5.55
C LEU A 280 -2.34 4.31 5.79
N CYS A 281 -1.21 3.68 6.10
CA CYS A 281 -1.14 2.26 6.40
C CYS A 281 -1.94 1.89 7.65
N LEU A 282 -1.87 2.67 8.73
CA LEU A 282 -2.59 2.39 9.98
C LEU A 282 -4.11 2.38 9.78
N ARG A 283 -4.65 3.35 9.03
CA ARG A 283 -6.09 3.37 8.70
C ARG A 283 -6.52 2.14 7.88
N ILE A 284 -5.70 1.71 6.92
CA ILE A 284 -5.98 0.52 6.12
C ILE A 284 -5.88 -0.74 6.98
N MET A 285 -4.89 -0.82 7.88
CA MET A 285 -4.75 -1.92 8.86
C MET A 285 -5.97 -2.04 9.77
N GLU A 286 -6.61 -0.92 10.11
CA GLU A 286 -7.80 -0.91 10.95
C GLU A 286 -9.06 -1.33 10.17
N THR A 287 -9.29 -0.76 8.99
CA THR A 287 -10.61 -0.81 8.31
C THR A 287 -10.65 -1.48 6.94
N GLY A 288 -9.51 -1.82 6.34
CA GLY A 288 -9.43 -2.40 4.99
C GLY A 288 -9.80 -3.89 4.92
N SER A 289 -9.86 -4.43 3.71
CA SER A 289 -9.94 -5.89 3.48
C SER A 289 -8.74 -6.63 4.09
N GLU A 290 -8.90 -7.92 4.41
CA GLU A 290 -7.84 -8.75 5.00
C GLU A 290 -6.54 -8.72 4.18
N LEU A 291 -6.64 -8.76 2.85
CA LEU A 291 -5.50 -8.66 1.94
C LEU A 291 -4.82 -7.29 2.06
N SER A 292 -5.58 -6.20 2.05
CA SER A 292 -5.04 -4.84 2.21
C SER A 292 -4.39 -4.64 3.58
N LYS A 293 -5.00 -5.18 4.64
CA LYS A 293 -4.41 -5.21 5.99
C LYS A 293 -3.06 -5.92 5.99
N THR A 294 -2.95 -7.05 5.28
CA THR A 294 -1.72 -7.85 5.20
C THR A 294 -0.59 -7.08 4.53
N VAL A 295 -0.85 -6.40 3.41
CA VAL A 295 0.17 -5.59 2.73
C VAL A 295 0.52 -4.34 3.54
N ALA A 296 -0.47 -3.67 4.13
CA ALA A 296 -0.24 -2.47 4.95
C ALA A 296 0.61 -2.77 6.18
N ILE A 297 0.33 -3.85 6.92
CA ILE A 297 1.15 -4.23 8.08
C ILE A 297 2.55 -4.71 7.64
N PHE A 298 2.68 -5.34 6.47
CA PHE A 298 4.01 -5.67 5.92
C PHE A 298 4.85 -4.41 5.68
N ILE A 299 4.26 -3.34 5.14
CA ILE A 299 4.94 -2.05 4.94
C ILE A 299 5.36 -1.45 6.30
N VAL A 300 4.44 -1.39 7.27
CA VAL A 300 4.75 -0.89 8.62
C VAL A 300 5.83 -1.73 9.31
N GLN A 301 5.79 -3.05 9.14
CA GLN A 301 6.84 -3.92 9.67
C GLN A 301 8.19 -3.61 9.05
N LYS A 302 8.27 -3.41 7.73
CA LYS A 302 9.52 -3.04 7.05
C LYS A 302 10.07 -1.70 7.53
N ILE A 303 9.20 -0.73 7.79
CA ILE A 303 9.58 0.54 8.41
C ILE A 303 10.14 0.31 9.83
N LEU A 304 9.45 -0.49 10.66
CA LEU A 304 9.91 -0.79 12.02
C LEU A 304 11.25 -1.53 12.06
N LEU A 305 11.54 -2.37 11.06
CA LEU A 305 12.81 -3.09 10.98
C LEU A 305 14.01 -2.17 10.74
N ASP A 306 13.82 -1.02 10.10
CA ASP A 306 14.85 0.02 9.95
C ASP A 306 14.99 0.83 11.26
N GLU A 307 16.23 1.19 11.62
CA GLU A 307 16.53 1.93 12.86
C GLU A 307 15.92 3.34 12.87
N THR A 308 15.91 4.02 11.72
CA THR A 308 15.29 5.34 11.57
C THR A 308 13.78 5.24 11.72
N GLY A 309 13.17 4.21 11.14
CA GLY A 309 11.74 3.94 11.26
C GLY A 309 11.30 3.60 12.68
N LEU A 310 12.04 2.73 13.38
CA LEU A 310 11.77 2.44 14.80
C LEU A 310 11.89 3.70 15.66
N THR A 311 12.97 4.46 15.47
CA THR A 311 13.20 5.71 16.21
C THR A 311 12.10 6.72 15.95
N TYR A 312 11.65 6.87 14.70
CA TYR A 312 10.57 7.78 14.32
C TYR A 312 9.24 7.44 15.01
N ILE A 313 8.86 6.15 15.02
CA ILE A 313 7.60 5.68 15.62
C ILE A 313 7.65 5.83 17.14
N CYS A 314 8.78 5.51 17.76
CA CYS A 314 8.96 5.59 19.21
C CYS A 314 9.39 6.99 19.70
N HIS A 315 9.47 7.99 18.82
CA HIS A 315 9.94 9.32 19.16
C HIS A 315 9.00 10.03 20.13
N THR A 316 7.70 10.03 19.82
CA THR A 316 6.65 10.64 20.62
C THR A 316 5.67 9.59 21.13
N TYR A 317 5.04 9.88 22.27
CA TYR A 317 3.98 9.01 22.81
C TYR A 317 2.81 8.88 21.84
N GLU A 318 2.43 9.96 21.14
CA GLU A 318 1.32 9.96 20.18
C GLU A 318 1.55 8.99 19.02
N ARG A 319 2.76 8.99 18.43
CA ARG A 319 3.11 8.10 17.31
C ARG A 319 3.13 6.64 17.76
N PHE A 320 3.76 6.35 18.89
CA PHE A 320 3.77 5.01 19.46
C PHE A 320 2.35 4.53 19.79
N TYR A 321 1.54 5.39 20.41
CA TYR A 321 0.16 5.08 20.80
C TYR A 321 -0.73 4.81 19.58
N ALA A 322 -0.60 5.60 18.51
CA ALA A 322 -1.34 5.37 17.27
C ALA A 322 -1.05 3.97 16.68
N VAL A 323 0.22 3.57 16.62
CA VAL A 323 0.61 2.23 16.14
C VAL A 323 0.14 1.14 17.11
N GLY A 324 0.35 1.33 18.42
CA GLY A 324 0.01 0.37 19.46
C GLY A 324 -1.50 0.06 19.52
N THR A 325 -2.35 1.08 19.40
CA THR A 325 -3.81 0.94 19.40
C THR A 325 -4.29 0.13 18.20
N VAL A 326 -3.79 0.43 16.99
CA VAL A 326 -4.17 -0.32 15.78
C VAL A 326 -3.70 -1.77 15.86
N LEU A 327 -2.46 -2.03 16.29
CA LEU A 327 -1.97 -3.41 16.49
C LEU A 327 -2.82 -4.17 17.53
N SER A 328 -3.21 -3.52 18.63
CA SER A 328 -4.08 -4.11 19.65
C SER A 328 -5.44 -4.49 19.09
N ASN A 329 -6.06 -3.59 18.32
CA ASN A 329 -7.34 -3.85 17.66
C ASN A 329 -7.22 -5.02 16.67
N MET A 330 -6.11 -5.13 15.95
CA MET A 330 -5.85 -6.27 15.07
C MET A 330 -5.71 -7.58 15.85
N VAL A 331 -5.00 -7.60 16.98
CA VAL A 331 -4.88 -8.81 17.83
C VAL A 331 -6.26 -9.30 18.26
N ASN A 332 -7.12 -8.40 18.74
CA ASN A 332 -8.46 -8.78 19.19
C ASN A 332 -9.30 -9.36 18.04
N GLN A 333 -9.21 -8.79 16.83
CA GLN A 333 -9.88 -9.34 15.64
C GLN A 333 -9.32 -10.72 15.23
N LEU A 334 -8.01 -10.97 15.45
CA LEU A 334 -7.36 -12.23 15.08
C LEU A 334 -7.81 -13.42 15.90
N VAL A 335 -8.36 -13.20 17.10
CA VAL A 335 -8.96 -14.27 17.92
C VAL A 335 -10.12 -14.93 17.17
N GLU A 336 -10.92 -14.15 16.46
CA GLU A 336 -12.06 -14.67 15.70
C GLU A 336 -11.66 -15.09 14.29
N THR A 337 -10.91 -14.25 13.56
CA THR A 337 -10.60 -14.51 12.15
C THR A 337 -9.56 -15.61 11.94
N GLN A 338 -8.75 -15.90 12.96
CA GLN A 338 -7.65 -16.87 12.90
C GLN A 338 -6.71 -16.66 11.69
N ALA A 339 -6.59 -15.41 11.21
CA ALA A 339 -5.78 -15.07 10.04
C ALA A 339 -4.27 -15.12 10.35
N VAL A 340 -3.68 -16.31 10.21
CA VAL A 340 -2.28 -16.60 10.56
C VAL A 340 -1.31 -15.57 9.97
N ARG A 341 -1.47 -15.20 8.70
CA ARG A 341 -0.54 -14.29 7.99
C ARG A 341 -0.46 -12.93 8.68
N LEU A 342 -1.60 -12.38 9.09
CA LEU A 342 -1.66 -11.12 9.83
C LEU A 342 -1.01 -11.27 11.21
N LEU A 343 -1.30 -12.36 11.94
CA LEU A 343 -0.69 -12.62 13.25
C LEU A 343 0.85 -12.65 13.16
N LYS A 344 1.42 -13.26 12.12
CA LYS A 344 2.88 -13.28 11.89
C LYS A 344 3.49 -11.89 11.80
N HIS A 345 2.82 -10.95 11.14
CA HIS A 345 3.28 -9.58 11.00
C HIS A 345 3.09 -8.79 12.31
N VAL A 346 1.95 -8.97 12.98
CA VAL A 346 1.65 -8.31 14.27
C VAL A 346 2.69 -8.69 15.33
N VAL A 347 2.99 -9.98 15.49
CA VAL A 347 4.01 -10.46 16.44
C VAL A 347 5.38 -9.85 16.12
N ARG A 348 5.77 -9.79 14.84
CA ARG A 348 7.05 -9.18 14.43
C ARG A 348 7.10 -7.68 14.70
N CYS A 349 5.98 -6.96 14.53
CA CYS A 349 5.91 -5.53 14.86
C CYS A 349 6.09 -5.31 16.36
N TYR A 350 5.39 -6.07 17.22
CA TYR A 350 5.56 -5.96 18.67
C TYR A 350 6.96 -6.34 19.12
N LEU A 351 7.53 -7.42 18.58
CA LEU A 351 8.90 -7.82 18.87
C LEU A 351 9.87 -6.68 18.56
N ARG A 352 9.76 -6.08 17.37
CA ARG A 352 10.64 -4.98 16.97
C ARG A 352 10.42 -3.71 17.81
N LEU A 353 9.18 -3.39 18.19
CA LEU A 353 8.90 -2.31 19.12
C LEU A 353 9.55 -2.52 20.49
N SER A 354 9.67 -3.78 20.94
CA SER A 354 10.31 -4.11 22.23
C SER A 354 11.82 -3.84 22.24
N ASP A 355 12.46 -3.64 21.09
CA ASP A 355 13.87 -3.26 21.02
C ASP A 355 14.10 -1.82 21.50
N ASN A 356 13.10 -0.94 21.41
CA ASN A 356 13.17 0.41 21.94
C ASN A 356 12.84 0.42 23.45
N PRO A 357 13.72 0.94 24.33
CA PRO A 357 13.50 0.89 25.79
C PRO A 357 12.20 1.57 26.26
N ARG A 358 11.83 2.71 25.66
CA ARG A 358 10.61 3.47 26.02
C ARG A 358 9.35 2.72 25.60
N ALA A 359 9.35 2.17 24.38
CA ALA A 359 8.24 1.35 23.89
C ALA A 359 8.12 0.05 24.67
N ARG A 360 9.25 -0.60 25.00
CA ARG A 360 9.29 -1.80 25.86
C ARG A 360 8.60 -1.58 27.19
N GLU A 361 8.90 -0.47 27.86
CA GLU A 361 8.26 -0.12 29.13
C GLU A 361 6.74 0.05 28.97
N ALA A 362 6.29 0.77 27.95
CA ALA A 362 4.86 0.93 27.67
C ALA A 362 4.17 -0.41 27.34
N LEU A 363 4.82 -1.28 26.56
CA LEU A 363 4.30 -2.60 26.18
C LEU A 363 4.08 -3.52 27.39
N ARG A 364 4.83 -3.35 28.49
CA ARG A 364 4.54 -4.10 29.74
C ARG A 364 3.15 -3.81 30.29
N ALA A 365 2.64 -2.59 30.10
CA ALA A 365 1.31 -2.20 30.52
C ALA A 365 0.24 -2.50 29.47
N CYS A 366 0.56 -2.37 28.17
CA CYS A 366 -0.46 -2.38 27.11
C CYS A 366 -0.39 -3.52 26.09
N LEU A 367 0.54 -4.49 26.21
CA LEU A 367 0.53 -5.66 25.33
C LEU A 367 -0.79 -6.45 25.49
N PRO A 368 -1.55 -6.72 24.40
CA PRO A 368 -2.84 -7.40 24.47
C PRO A 368 -2.78 -8.79 25.13
N GLU A 369 -3.78 -9.11 25.94
CA GLU A 369 -3.88 -10.38 26.67
C GLU A 369 -3.80 -11.64 25.76
N PRO A 370 -4.42 -11.68 24.56
CA PRO A 370 -4.31 -12.84 23.67
C PRO A 370 -2.89 -13.18 23.19
N LEU A 371 -1.94 -12.23 23.30
CA LEU A 371 -0.52 -12.48 23.02
C LEU A 371 0.28 -12.92 24.25
N ARG A 372 -0.26 -12.73 25.46
CA ARG A 372 0.35 -13.13 26.74
C ARG A 372 -0.09 -14.53 27.15
N ASP A 373 -1.32 -14.89 26.82
CA ASP A 373 -1.90 -16.18 27.15
C ASP A 373 -1.65 -17.23 26.06
N ASN A 374 -2.32 -18.38 26.18
CA ASN A 374 -2.22 -19.47 25.21
C ASN A 374 -3.24 -19.39 24.06
N THR A 375 -3.92 -18.24 23.85
CA THR A 375 -4.99 -18.08 22.85
C THR A 375 -4.53 -18.48 21.45
N PHE A 376 -3.35 -18.03 21.01
CA PHE A 376 -2.82 -18.37 19.67
C PHE A 376 -1.96 -19.63 19.63
N SER A 377 -1.86 -20.40 20.72
CA SER A 377 -0.97 -21.57 20.80
C SER A 377 -1.29 -22.63 19.73
N ALA A 378 -2.59 -22.91 19.52
CA ALA A 378 -3.04 -23.84 18.48
C ALA A 378 -2.74 -23.32 17.07
N LEU A 379 -2.97 -22.02 16.83
CA LEU A 379 -2.77 -21.36 15.54
C LEU A 379 -1.27 -21.31 15.15
N LEU A 380 -0.38 -21.19 16.14
CA LEU A 380 1.07 -21.12 15.94
C LEU A 380 1.77 -22.50 15.98
N LYS A 381 1.03 -23.60 16.15
CA LYS A 381 1.62 -24.96 16.25
C LYS A 381 2.44 -25.34 15.01
N GLY A 382 2.11 -24.83 13.82
CA GLY A 382 2.85 -25.07 12.58
C GLY A 382 3.88 -24.00 12.22
N ASP A 383 3.98 -22.90 12.98
CA ASP A 383 4.88 -21.78 12.68
C ASP A 383 5.86 -21.53 13.83
N MET A 384 6.95 -22.30 13.82
CA MET A 384 7.99 -22.22 14.84
C MET A 384 8.70 -20.87 14.87
N VAL A 385 8.79 -20.18 13.73
CA VAL A 385 9.46 -18.87 13.64
C VAL A 385 8.65 -17.82 14.40
N THR A 386 7.35 -17.73 14.11
CA THR A 386 6.47 -16.77 14.79
C THR A 386 6.30 -17.12 16.27
N LYS A 387 6.23 -18.40 16.62
CA LYS A 387 6.23 -18.85 18.02
C LYS A 387 7.48 -18.39 18.76
N ARG A 388 8.67 -18.57 18.16
CA ARG A 388 9.93 -18.07 18.73
C ARG A 388 9.93 -16.56 18.90
N CYS A 389 9.48 -15.81 17.88
CA CYS A 389 9.36 -14.36 17.97
C CYS A 389 8.47 -13.91 19.14
N LEU A 390 7.32 -14.60 19.35
CA LEU A 390 6.43 -14.30 20.47
C LEU A 390 7.09 -14.60 21.82
N THR A 391 7.78 -15.73 21.95
CA THR A 391 8.54 -16.05 23.18
C THR A 391 9.63 -15.02 23.46
N THR A 392 10.40 -14.59 22.45
CA THR A 392 11.42 -13.54 22.60
C THR A 392 10.79 -12.22 23.03
N LEU A 393 9.66 -11.83 22.43
CA LEU A 393 8.91 -10.63 22.84
C LEU A 393 8.54 -10.70 24.34
N LEU A 394 7.96 -11.80 24.80
CA LEU A 394 7.58 -11.95 26.20
C LEU A 394 8.80 -11.91 27.14
N ASN A 395 9.92 -12.51 26.74
CA ASN A 395 11.18 -12.44 27.50
C ASN A 395 11.70 -11.00 27.60
N ASN A 396 11.74 -10.26 26.49
CA ASN A 396 12.18 -8.85 26.46
C ASN A 396 11.36 -7.98 27.44
N LEU A 397 10.06 -8.28 27.60
CA LEU A 397 9.19 -7.54 28.51
C LEU A 397 9.42 -7.93 29.99
N ASN A 398 9.84 -9.16 30.26
CA ASN A 398 10.08 -9.68 31.61
C ASN A 398 11.46 -9.29 32.20
N GLU A 399 12.44 -8.88 31.39
CA GLU A 399 13.85 -8.68 31.78
C GLU A 399 14.16 -7.54 32.79
N LEU A 400 13.22 -7.02 33.59
CA LEU A 400 13.48 -5.92 34.54
C LEU A 400 12.75 -6.01 35.91
N THR A 401 12.48 -7.21 36.42
CA THR A 401 12.03 -7.39 37.82
C THR A 401 13.17 -7.39 38.86
N ASN A 402 14.39 -6.98 38.52
CA ASN A 402 15.51 -6.88 39.45
C ASN A 402 16.21 -5.51 39.34
N HIS A 403 15.64 -4.47 39.93
CA HIS A 403 16.39 -3.30 40.41
C HIS A 403 15.74 -2.74 41.67
#